data_AF-A0A949V8V9-F1
#
_entry.id   AF-A0A949V8V9-F1
#
_cell.length_a   1.000
_cell.length_b   1.000
_cell.length_c   1.000
_cell.angle_alpha   90.00
_cell.angle_beta   90.00
_cell.angle_gamma   90.00
#
_symmetry.space_group_name_H-M   'P 1'
#
loop_
_entity.id
_entity.type
_entity.pdbx_description
1 polymer ?
#
loop_
_entity_poly.entity_id
_entity_poly.type
_entity_poly.pdbx_seq_one_letter_code
_entity_poly.pdbx_strand_id
1 'polypeptide(L)'
;RYNEQNEYDLLVVDCAPTGETLRLLSLPETFGWFIKMIRNVEKFMVKPVIRPLAKKVNKINDFVAPVEVYEKVDNLFSSTEGIIDLLADGSKTTMRLVMNPEKMVIKESMRALTYLNLYGITVDRITINRVMPDQSPDPYFQKWRAIQQKYIEQIEEAFAPIPIAEVPLFDDEVVGLAMLRRVGEKVYEDKNPLDIFFTENPIDIKKVSDGHYKVRVRLPFMENMGLEPKILKLGDDLTIRIGDYQKIVALPIFLAGMDSTGASYEDKWLSIDFEKAAR
;
A
#
# COMPACT_ATOMS: atom_id res chain seq x y z
N ARG A 1 17.81 3.54 -7.80
CA ARG A 1 18.88 3.06 -8.72
C ARG A 1 18.36 2.61 -10.08
N TYR A 2 17.75 1.43 -10.26
CA TYR A 2 17.31 0.99 -11.60
C TYR A 2 16.30 1.96 -12.26
N ASN A 3 15.36 2.47 -11.46
CA ASN A 3 14.43 3.51 -11.90
C ASN A 3 15.10 4.85 -12.28
N GLU A 4 16.26 5.17 -11.69
CA GLU A 4 16.95 6.45 -11.93
C GLU A 4 17.85 6.40 -13.17
N GLN A 5 18.23 5.19 -13.62
CA GLN A 5 19.12 5.01 -14.76
C GLN A 5 18.41 5.19 -16.11
N ASN A 6 17.07 5.13 -16.15
CA ASN A 6 16.27 5.20 -17.38
C ASN A 6 16.73 4.23 -18.50
N GLU A 7 17.29 3.06 -18.11
CA GLU A 7 17.77 2.02 -19.04
C GLU A 7 16.70 0.96 -19.34
N TYR A 8 15.57 0.98 -18.64
CA TYR A 8 14.51 -0.03 -18.72
C TYR A 8 13.15 0.63 -18.94
N ASP A 9 12.36 0.08 -19.85
CA ASP A 9 10.96 0.50 -20.07
C ASP A 9 10.01 -0.03 -18.98
N LEU A 10 10.35 -1.19 -18.38
CA LEU A 10 9.57 -1.85 -17.33
C LEU A 10 10.49 -2.50 -16.30
N LEU A 11 10.19 -2.28 -15.03
CA LEU A 11 10.77 -3.02 -13.91
C LEU A 11 9.71 -3.95 -13.30
N VAL A 12 9.93 -5.26 -13.40
CA VAL A 12 9.09 -6.27 -12.76
C VAL A 12 9.74 -6.68 -11.45
N VAL A 13 9.02 -6.51 -10.34
CA VAL A 13 9.47 -6.90 -9.00
C VAL A 13 8.61 -8.07 -8.53
N ASP A 14 9.25 -9.23 -8.34
CA ASP A 14 8.62 -10.37 -7.68
C ASP A 14 8.67 -10.17 -6.16
N CYS A 15 7.51 -9.93 -5.56
CA CYS A 15 7.39 -9.59 -4.15
C CYS A 15 7.31 -10.84 -3.27
N ALA A 16 7.82 -10.74 -2.04
CA ALA A 16 7.66 -11.75 -1.01
C ALA A 16 6.15 -11.98 -0.68
N PRO A 17 5.79 -13.08 0.02
CA PRO A 17 4.41 -13.35 0.41
C PRO A 17 3.74 -12.14 1.07
N THR A 18 2.44 -12.01 0.84
CA THR A 18 1.68 -10.77 0.97
C THR A 18 1.92 -10.01 2.29
N GLY A 19 1.88 -10.71 3.43
CA GLY A 19 2.13 -10.11 4.74
C GLY A 19 3.54 -9.57 4.95
N GLU A 20 4.57 -10.17 4.35
CA GLU A 20 5.95 -9.70 4.44
C GLU A 20 6.15 -8.44 3.58
N THR A 21 5.59 -8.42 2.38
CA THR A 21 5.62 -7.25 1.50
C THR A 21 4.94 -6.04 2.14
N LEU A 22 3.77 -6.22 2.75
CA LEU A 22 3.06 -5.15 3.45
C LEU A 22 3.82 -4.60 4.66
N ARG A 23 4.59 -5.45 5.36
CA ARG A 23 5.47 -5.01 6.43
C ARG A 23 6.63 -4.18 5.89
N LEU A 24 7.22 -4.57 4.76
CA LEU A 24 8.27 -3.77 4.12
C LEU A 24 7.76 -2.37 3.74
N LEU A 25 6.50 -2.25 3.31
CA LEU A 25 5.88 -0.96 3.00
C LEU A 25 5.62 -0.09 4.24
N SER A 26 5.41 -0.69 5.41
CA SER A 26 5.20 0.05 6.67
C SER A 26 6.50 0.50 7.34
N LEU A 27 7.64 -0.09 6.97
CA LEU A 27 8.95 0.25 7.52
C LEU A 27 9.32 1.72 7.24
N PRO A 28 9.28 2.22 5.98
CA PRO A 28 9.57 3.61 5.67
C PRO A 28 8.86 4.63 6.57
N GLU A 29 7.57 4.42 6.83
CA GLU A 29 6.77 5.35 7.62
C GLU A 29 7.10 5.29 9.11
N THR A 30 7.29 4.08 9.64
CA THR A 30 7.66 3.88 11.05
C THR A 30 9.04 4.49 11.34
N PHE A 31 9.98 4.32 10.40
CA PHE A 31 11.30 4.97 10.46
C PHE A 31 11.17 6.49 10.38
N GLY A 32 10.34 7.02 9.48
CA GLY A 32 10.14 8.47 9.34
C GLY A 32 9.67 9.15 10.63
N TRP A 33 8.69 8.56 11.31
CA TRP A 33 8.24 9.06 12.60
C TRP A 33 9.34 9.06 13.66
N PHE A 34 10.11 7.97 13.76
CA PHE A 34 11.22 7.85 14.72
C PHE A 34 12.31 8.90 14.45
N ILE A 35 12.60 9.15 13.17
CA ILE A 35 13.57 10.16 12.75
C ILE A 35 13.04 11.58 13.05
N LYS A 36 11.77 11.87 12.80
CA LYS A 36 11.13 13.16 13.18
C LYS A 36 11.26 13.39 14.69
N MET A 37 11.06 12.36 15.51
CA MET A 37 11.27 12.42 16.96
C MET A 37 12.73 12.72 17.32
N ILE A 38 13.69 12.01 16.73
CA ILE A 38 15.13 12.23 16.96
C ILE A 38 15.53 13.66 16.56
N ARG A 39 15.09 14.15 15.40
CA ARG A 39 15.36 15.53 14.94
C ARG A 39 14.77 16.58 15.88
N ASN A 40 13.56 16.35 16.39
CA ASN A 40 12.96 17.25 17.37
C ASN A 40 13.77 17.27 18.68
N VAL A 41 14.20 16.11 19.18
CA VAL A 41 15.10 16.04 20.34
C VAL A 41 16.42 16.76 20.06
N GLU A 42 17.00 16.56 18.88
CA GLU A 42 18.24 17.22 18.48
C GLU A 42 18.08 18.75 18.45
N LYS A 43 17.00 19.24 17.82
CA LYS A 43 16.70 20.66 17.64
C LYS A 43 16.33 21.37 18.93
N PHE A 44 15.48 20.75 19.76
CA PHE A 44 14.88 21.40 20.93
C PHE A 44 15.59 21.09 22.26
N MET A 45 16.34 19.98 22.36
CA MET A 45 17.09 19.63 23.57
C MET A 45 18.60 19.60 23.33
N VAL A 46 19.08 18.84 22.34
CA VAL A 46 20.52 18.59 22.20
C VAL A 46 21.28 19.86 21.82
N LYS A 47 20.89 20.53 20.73
CA LYS A 47 21.55 21.76 20.25
C LYS A 47 21.50 22.92 21.26
N PRO A 48 20.33 23.28 21.85
CA PRO A 48 20.25 24.45 22.72
C PRO A 48 20.67 24.20 24.18
N VAL A 49 20.50 22.98 24.72
CA VAL A 49 20.69 22.71 26.16
C VAL A 49 21.88 21.77 26.41
N ILE A 50 21.88 20.60 25.77
CA ILE A 50 22.81 19.52 26.13
C ILE A 50 24.21 19.78 25.58
N ARG A 51 24.33 20.24 24.33
CA ARG A 51 25.62 20.42 23.64
C ARG A 51 26.49 21.53 24.26
N PRO A 52 25.94 22.70 24.68
CA PRO A 52 26.69 23.68 25.48
C PRO A 52 27.15 23.13 26.83
N LEU A 53 26.34 22.28 27.49
CA LEU A 53 26.70 21.62 28.75
C LEU A 53 27.77 20.54 28.56
N ALA A 54 27.70 19.76 27.48
CA ALA A 54 28.64 18.68 27.16
C ALA A 54 30.06 19.22 26.91
N LYS A 55 30.20 20.42 26.31
CA LYS A 55 31.49 21.10 26.20
C LYS A 55 32.12 21.46 27.55
N LYS A 56 31.32 21.57 28.62
CA LYS A 56 31.78 21.85 29.99
C LYS A 56 31.91 20.59 30.84
N VAL A 57 31.19 19.51 30.52
CA VAL A 57 31.14 18.27 31.30
C VAL A 57 31.39 17.08 30.38
N ASN A 58 32.64 16.61 30.35
CA ASN A 58 33.09 15.52 29.46
C ASN A 58 32.25 14.23 29.57
N LYS A 59 31.69 13.93 30.75
CA LYS A 59 30.84 12.74 30.97
C LYS A 59 29.50 12.76 30.21
N ILE A 60 29.02 13.93 29.77
CA ILE A 60 27.76 14.05 29.02
C ILE A 60 28.01 13.81 27.52
N ASN A 61 29.24 14.01 27.05
CA ASN A 61 29.60 13.86 25.64
C ASN A 61 29.40 12.42 25.14
N ASP A 62 29.56 11.43 26.02
CA ASP A 62 29.35 10.01 25.71
C ASP A 62 27.87 9.63 25.48
N PHE A 63 26.93 10.47 25.94
CA PHE A 63 25.49 10.25 25.79
C PHE A 63 24.88 11.03 24.62
N VAL A 64 25.67 11.85 23.93
CA VAL A 64 25.23 12.66 22.79
C VAL A 64 25.81 12.06 21.51
N ALA A 65 24.94 11.62 20.61
CA ALA A 65 25.39 11.11 19.33
C ALA A 65 26.14 12.19 18.52
N PRO A 66 27.20 11.84 17.77
CA PRO A 66 27.87 12.76 16.85
C PRO A 66 26.91 13.31 15.78
N VAL A 67 27.18 14.51 15.27
CA VAL A 67 26.38 15.14 14.19
C VAL A 67 26.29 14.25 12.95
N GLU A 68 27.38 13.58 12.62
CA GLU A 68 27.48 12.64 11.48
C GLU A 68 26.47 11.49 11.58
N VAL A 69 26.08 11.07 12.79
CA VAL A 69 25.05 10.04 12.98
C VAL A 69 23.69 10.58 12.56
N TYR A 70 23.36 11.83 12.93
CA TYR A 70 22.12 12.47 12.52
C TYR A 70 22.08 12.72 11.01
N GLU A 71 23.18 13.12 10.38
CA GLU A 71 23.26 13.29 8.92
C GLU A 71 23.08 11.97 8.16
N LYS A 72 23.69 10.87 8.64
CA LYS A 72 23.48 9.54 8.05
C LYS A 72 22.03 9.07 8.17
N VAL A 73 21.40 9.37 9.30
CA VAL A 73 19.97 9.09 9.53
C VAL A 73 19.10 9.89 8.55
N ASP A 74 19.39 11.18 8.34
CA ASP A 74 18.67 12.03 7.38
C ASP A 74 18.83 11.54 5.92
N ASN A 75 20.02 11.07 5.53
CA ASN A 75 20.26 10.53 4.19
C ASN A 75 19.52 9.21 3.94
N LEU A 76 19.47 8.32 4.94
CA LEU A 76 18.69 7.08 4.87
C LEU A 76 17.19 7.39 4.74
N PHE A 77 16.70 8.38 5.49
CA PHE A 77 15.31 8.81 5.42
C PHE A 77 14.93 9.34 4.04
N SER A 78 15.71 10.29 3.52
CA SER A 78 15.45 10.93 2.23
C SER A 78 15.44 9.91 1.08
N SER A 79 16.30 8.88 1.16
CA SER A 79 16.34 7.78 0.18
C SER A 79 15.09 6.88 0.25
N THR A 80 14.40 6.85 1.39
CA THR A 80 13.24 5.99 1.61
C THR A 80 11.92 6.72 1.30
N GLU A 81 11.84 8.03 1.57
CA GLU A 81 10.68 8.87 1.24
C GLU A 81 10.37 8.87 -0.27
N GLY A 82 11.40 9.02 -1.11
CA GLY A 82 11.25 8.93 -2.56
C GLY A 82 10.75 7.58 -3.07
N ILE A 83 10.95 6.49 -2.30
CA ILE A 83 10.39 5.17 -2.65
C ILE A 83 8.89 5.15 -2.40
N ILE A 84 8.42 5.67 -1.26
CA ILE A 84 6.97 5.70 -0.97
C ILE A 84 6.24 6.51 -2.04
N ASP A 85 6.76 7.68 -2.39
CA ASP A 85 6.16 8.54 -3.42
C ASP A 85 6.15 7.86 -4.79
N LEU A 86 7.24 7.17 -5.15
CA LEU A 86 7.31 6.39 -6.40
C LEU A 86 6.30 5.23 -6.41
N LEU A 87 6.12 4.53 -5.29
CA LEU A 87 5.18 3.41 -5.17
C LEU A 87 3.72 3.89 -5.14
N ALA A 88 3.45 5.08 -4.61
CA ALA A 88 2.12 5.68 -4.56
C ALA A 88 1.72 6.37 -5.89
N ASP A 89 2.68 6.68 -6.75
CA ASP A 89 2.42 7.22 -8.10
C ASP A 89 1.89 6.12 -9.03
N GLY A 90 0.57 5.98 -9.07
CA GLY A 90 -0.14 5.00 -9.91
C GLY A 90 0.06 5.16 -11.43
N SER A 91 0.70 6.24 -11.89
CA SER A 91 1.11 6.40 -13.30
C SER A 91 2.46 5.76 -13.62
N LYS A 92 3.26 5.44 -12.59
CA LYS A 92 4.59 4.86 -12.70
C LYS A 92 4.68 3.46 -12.10
N THR A 93 4.01 3.25 -10.97
CA THR A 93 4.03 1.98 -10.24
C THR A 93 2.62 1.46 -10.03
N THR A 94 2.39 0.21 -10.42
CA THR A 94 1.18 -0.53 -10.06
C THR A 94 1.55 -1.90 -9.51
N MET A 95 0.61 -2.52 -8.81
CA MET A 95 0.75 -3.89 -8.33
C MET A 95 -0.32 -4.78 -8.98
N ARG A 96 0.09 -5.99 -9.38
CA ARG A 96 -0.83 -7.02 -9.88
C ARG A 96 -0.93 -8.14 -8.87
N LEU A 97 -2.13 -8.41 -8.38
CA LEU A 97 -2.36 -9.49 -7.42
C LEU A 97 -2.55 -10.81 -8.15
N VAL A 98 -1.92 -11.88 -7.66
CA VAL A 98 -2.10 -13.24 -8.17
C VAL A 98 -2.63 -14.12 -7.04
N MET A 99 -3.72 -14.84 -7.28
CA MET A 99 -4.36 -15.69 -6.29
C MET A 99 -4.89 -16.99 -6.88
N ASN A 100 -4.94 -18.04 -6.08
CA ASN A 100 -5.74 -19.23 -6.40
C ASN A 100 -7.20 -19.00 -5.96
N PRO A 101 -8.18 -19.61 -6.63
CA PRO A 101 -9.61 -19.56 -6.25
C PRO A 101 -9.89 -20.46 -5.04
N GLU A 102 -9.36 -20.08 -3.89
CA GLU A 102 -9.46 -20.78 -2.61
C GLU A 102 -9.82 -19.80 -1.49
N LYS A 103 -10.74 -20.19 -0.60
CA LYS A 103 -11.30 -19.30 0.43
C LYS A 103 -10.26 -18.55 1.27
N MET A 104 -9.18 -19.22 1.68
CA MET A 104 -8.14 -18.59 2.50
C MET A 104 -7.30 -17.59 1.69
N VAL A 105 -6.98 -17.93 0.43
CA VAL A 105 -6.18 -17.08 -0.46
C VAL A 105 -6.98 -15.84 -0.88
N ILE A 106 -8.29 -15.98 -1.10
CA ILE A 106 -9.19 -14.86 -1.37
C ILE A 106 -9.18 -13.88 -0.20
N LYS A 107 -9.34 -14.38 1.03
CA LYS A 107 -9.29 -13.53 2.23
C LYS A 107 -7.95 -12.82 2.39
N GLU A 108 -6.84 -13.50 2.11
CA GLU A 108 -5.51 -12.88 2.16
C GLU A 108 -5.37 -11.80 1.09
N SER A 109 -5.89 -12.03 -0.11
CA SER A 109 -5.86 -11.06 -1.21
C SER A 109 -6.77 -9.85 -0.95
N MET A 110 -7.91 -10.05 -0.27
CA MET A 110 -8.76 -8.96 0.21
C MET A 110 -7.99 -8.08 1.18
N ARG A 111 -7.35 -8.68 2.19
CA ARG A 111 -6.47 -7.94 3.13
C ARG A 111 -5.37 -7.20 2.40
N ALA A 112 -4.73 -7.85 1.43
CA ALA A 112 -3.67 -7.27 0.62
C ALA A 112 -4.12 -5.99 -0.06
N LEU A 113 -5.25 -6.04 -0.79
CA LEU A 113 -5.78 -4.87 -1.50
C LEU A 113 -6.10 -3.73 -0.53
N THR A 114 -6.72 -4.03 0.62
CA THR A 114 -7.02 -3.02 1.64
C THR A 114 -5.76 -2.28 2.10
N TYR A 115 -4.69 -3.01 2.38
CA TYR A 115 -3.45 -2.43 2.89
C TYR A 115 -2.62 -1.74 1.79
N LEU A 116 -2.59 -2.28 0.57
CA LEU A 116 -1.94 -1.60 -0.56
C LEU A 116 -2.59 -0.24 -0.81
N ASN A 117 -3.92 -0.20 -0.82
CA ASN A 117 -4.67 1.05 -0.95
C ASN A 117 -4.45 2.00 0.23
N LEU A 118 -4.34 1.50 1.46
CA LEU A 118 -3.97 2.30 2.63
C LEU A 118 -2.63 3.02 2.42
N TYR A 119 -1.66 2.38 1.77
CA TYR A 119 -0.36 2.99 1.45
C TYR A 119 -0.36 3.84 0.18
N GLY A 120 -1.48 3.93 -0.54
CA GLY A 120 -1.60 4.68 -1.80
C GLY A 120 -1.16 3.90 -3.04
N ILE A 121 -0.88 2.60 -2.92
CA ILE A 121 -0.42 1.78 -4.04
C ILE A 121 -1.62 1.34 -4.88
N THR A 122 -1.54 1.59 -6.18
CA THR A 122 -2.60 1.21 -7.12
C THR A 122 -2.47 -0.26 -7.51
N VAL A 123 -3.56 -1.03 -7.35
CA VAL A 123 -3.66 -2.38 -7.90
C VAL A 123 -4.39 -2.31 -9.24
N ASP A 124 -3.68 -2.52 -10.34
CA ASP A 124 -4.24 -2.36 -11.69
C ASP A 124 -4.90 -3.64 -12.23
N ARG A 125 -4.53 -4.81 -11.69
CA ARG A 125 -5.06 -6.08 -12.18
C ARG A 125 -5.02 -7.20 -11.15
N ILE A 126 -5.91 -8.16 -11.32
CA ILE A 126 -5.93 -9.43 -10.59
C ILE A 126 -5.77 -10.60 -11.56
N THR A 127 -5.03 -11.63 -11.16
CA THR A 127 -4.90 -12.90 -11.88
C THR A 127 -5.37 -14.04 -10.99
N ILE A 128 -6.39 -14.77 -11.42
CA ILE A 128 -6.83 -16.03 -10.82
C ILE A 128 -6.02 -17.14 -11.47
N ASN A 129 -5.12 -17.74 -10.70
CA ASN A 129 -4.25 -18.82 -11.15
C ASN A 129 -4.88 -20.19 -10.88
N ARG A 130 -4.49 -21.20 -11.66
CA ARG A 130 -4.89 -22.60 -11.51
C ARG A 130 -6.41 -22.83 -11.65
N VAL A 131 -7.04 -22.17 -12.61
CA VAL A 131 -8.46 -22.40 -12.95
C VAL A 131 -8.62 -23.76 -13.62
N MET A 132 -9.54 -24.59 -13.13
CA MET A 132 -9.77 -25.93 -13.67
C MET A 132 -10.42 -25.87 -15.06
N PRO A 133 -9.82 -26.53 -16.08
CA PRO A 133 -10.33 -26.50 -17.45
C PRO A 133 -11.67 -27.25 -17.61
N ASP A 134 -12.39 -26.92 -18.69
CA ASP A 134 -13.75 -27.41 -19.01
C ASP A 134 -13.84 -28.86 -19.50
N GLN A 135 -12.72 -29.58 -19.55
CA GLN A 135 -12.60 -30.74 -20.43
C GLN A 135 -12.69 -32.10 -19.73
N SER A 136 -12.99 -32.16 -18.42
CA SER A 136 -13.03 -33.44 -17.69
C SER A 136 -14.43 -34.06 -17.61
N PRO A 137 -14.65 -35.27 -18.16
CA PRO A 137 -15.91 -36.00 -18.02
C PRO A 137 -16.09 -36.64 -16.63
N ASP A 138 -15.08 -36.60 -15.76
CA ASP A 138 -15.10 -37.23 -14.45
C ASP A 138 -15.98 -36.46 -13.44
N PRO A 139 -17.03 -37.08 -12.86
CA PRO A 139 -17.92 -36.47 -11.87
C PRO A 139 -17.22 -35.90 -10.63
N TYR A 140 -16.06 -36.44 -10.23
CA TYR A 140 -15.29 -35.92 -9.11
C TYR A 140 -14.71 -34.54 -9.45
N PHE A 141 -14.08 -34.40 -10.60
CA PHE A 141 -13.53 -33.13 -11.08
C PHE A 141 -14.63 -32.09 -11.33
N GLN A 142 -15.80 -32.51 -11.81
CA GLN A 142 -16.96 -31.62 -11.98
C GLN A 142 -17.40 -30.99 -10.65
N LYS A 143 -17.41 -31.75 -9.55
CA LYS A 143 -17.76 -31.21 -8.22
C LYS A 143 -16.74 -30.19 -7.73
N TRP A 144 -15.45 -30.50 -7.86
CA TRP A 144 -14.38 -29.56 -7.49
C TRP A 144 -14.45 -28.28 -8.30
N ARG A 145 -14.72 -28.40 -9.59
CA ARG A 145 -14.90 -27.25 -10.48
C ARG A 145 -16.10 -26.41 -10.11
N ALA A 146 -17.24 -27.01 -9.78
CA ALA A 146 -18.41 -26.28 -9.30
C ALA A 146 -18.13 -25.52 -7.99
N ILE A 147 -17.25 -26.05 -7.11
CA ILE A 147 -16.80 -25.32 -5.91
C ILE A 147 -15.88 -24.17 -6.31
N GLN A 148 -14.92 -24.40 -7.21
CA GLN A 148 -13.98 -23.39 -7.67
C GLN A 148 -14.69 -22.24 -8.38
N GLN A 149 -15.70 -22.53 -9.22
CA GLN A 149 -16.47 -21.52 -9.92
C GLN A 149 -17.17 -20.55 -8.96
N LYS A 150 -17.73 -21.05 -7.86
CA LYS A 150 -18.31 -20.18 -6.81
C LYS A 150 -17.29 -19.23 -6.19
N TYR A 151 -16.03 -19.66 -6.09
CA TYR A 151 -14.95 -18.81 -5.61
C TYR A 151 -14.52 -17.79 -6.65
N ILE A 152 -14.50 -18.16 -7.94
CA ILE A 152 -14.23 -17.23 -9.04
C ILE A 152 -15.30 -16.14 -9.09
N GLU A 153 -16.58 -16.51 -9.07
CA GLU A 153 -17.70 -15.54 -9.02
C GLU A 153 -17.59 -14.59 -7.81
N GLN A 154 -17.23 -15.12 -6.64
CA GLN A 154 -16.97 -14.29 -5.45
C GLN A 154 -15.80 -13.32 -5.64
N ILE A 155 -14.73 -13.74 -6.33
CA ILE A 155 -13.58 -12.87 -6.62
C ILE A 155 -14.03 -11.77 -7.59
N GLU A 156 -14.73 -12.11 -8.67
CA GLU A 156 -15.22 -11.15 -9.66
C GLU A 156 -16.10 -10.08 -9.02
N GLU A 157 -17.07 -10.48 -8.20
CA GLU A 157 -17.95 -9.54 -7.50
C GLU A 157 -17.19 -8.70 -6.46
N ALA A 158 -16.34 -9.31 -5.65
CA ALA A 158 -15.66 -8.62 -4.56
C ALA A 158 -14.68 -7.55 -5.06
N PHE A 159 -13.92 -7.89 -6.11
CA PHE A 159 -12.82 -7.08 -6.61
C PHE A 159 -13.18 -6.17 -7.79
N ALA A 160 -14.43 -6.21 -8.27
CA ALA A 160 -14.93 -5.21 -9.20
C ALA A 160 -14.68 -3.78 -8.67
N PRO A 161 -14.24 -2.84 -9.52
CA PRO A 161 -14.14 -2.92 -10.99
C PRO A 161 -12.74 -3.32 -11.53
N ILE A 162 -11.84 -3.87 -10.70
CA ILE A 162 -10.48 -4.21 -11.14
C ILE A 162 -10.53 -5.37 -12.16
N PRO A 163 -9.89 -5.25 -13.34
CA PRO A 163 -9.84 -6.30 -14.34
C PRO A 163 -9.21 -7.59 -13.80
N ILE A 164 -9.85 -8.72 -14.10
CA ILE A 164 -9.41 -10.06 -13.72
C ILE A 164 -8.98 -10.85 -14.94
N ALA A 165 -7.87 -11.59 -14.82
CA ALA A 165 -7.39 -12.57 -15.78
C ALA A 165 -7.51 -13.98 -15.18
N GLU A 166 -7.85 -14.96 -16.00
CA GLU A 166 -7.87 -16.36 -15.59
C GLU A 166 -6.74 -17.14 -16.27
N VAL A 167 -5.96 -17.86 -15.46
CA VAL A 167 -4.90 -18.75 -15.95
C VAL A 167 -5.32 -20.18 -15.66
N PRO A 168 -5.49 -21.03 -16.69
CA PRO A 168 -5.88 -22.41 -16.48
C PRO A 168 -4.78 -23.17 -15.74
N LEU A 169 -5.18 -24.21 -15.02
CA LEU A 169 -4.26 -25.23 -14.53
C LEU A 169 -3.73 -26.02 -15.73
N PHE A 170 -2.42 -25.91 -15.98
CA PHE A 170 -1.73 -26.66 -17.03
C PHE A 170 -1.45 -28.10 -16.59
N ASP A 171 -1.35 -28.97 -17.59
CA ASP A 171 -0.97 -30.38 -17.49
C ASP A 171 0.53 -30.58 -17.24
N ASP A 172 1.36 -29.65 -17.72
CA ASP A 172 2.81 -29.64 -17.53
C ASP A 172 3.25 -28.58 -16.51
N GLU A 173 4.44 -28.78 -15.92
CA GLU A 173 5.09 -27.73 -15.15
C GLU A 173 5.37 -26.50 -16.01
N VAL A 174 5.12 -25.30 -15.45
CA VAL A 174 5.35 -24.03 -16.15
C VAL A 174 6.85 -23.70 -16.12
N VAL A 175 7.62 -24.42 -16.93
CA VAL A 175 9.08 -24.26 -17.02
C VAL A 175 9.49 -24.05 -18.48
N GLY A 176 10.40 -23.11 -18.68
CA GLY A 176 10.95 -22.78 -19.99
C GLY A 176 10.08 -21.84 -20.83
N LEU A 177 10.68 -21.27 -21.87
CA LEU A 177 10.08 -20.21 -22.67
C LEU A 177 8.78 -20.61 -23.37
N ALA A 178 8.64 -21.88 -23.77
CA ALA A 178 7.42 -22.36 -24.44
C ALA A 178 6.21 -22.30 -23.51
N MET A 179 6.34 -22.82 -22.29
CA MET A 179 5.26 -22.77 -21.29
C MET A 179 4.99 -21.35 -20.80
N LEU A 180 6.03 -20.53 -20.60
CA LEU A 180 5.87 -19.12 -20.24
C LEU A 180 5.11 -18.32 -21.30
N ARG A 181 5.31 -18.62 -22.60
CA ARG A 181 4.52 -18.01 -23.68
C ARG A 181 3.05 -18.40 -23.61
N ARG A 182 2.74 -19.69 -23.41
CA ARG A 182 1.35 -20.17 -23.23
C ARG A 182 0.67 -19.50 -22.04
N VAL A 183 1.38 -19.31 -20.93
CA VAL A 183 0.87 -18.56 -19.77
C VAL A 183 0.65 -17.09 -20.14
N GLY A 184 1.62 -16.46 -20.78
CA GLY A 184 1.52 -15.07 -21.24
C GLY A 184 0.31 -14.82 -22.14
N GLU A 185 0.04 -15.72 -23.08
CA GLU A 185 -1.15 -15.68 -23.96
C GLU A 185 -2.46 -15.74 -23.16
N LYS A 186 -2.52 -16.52 -22.08
CA LYS A 186 -3.72 -16.60 -21.22
C LYS A 186 -3.85 -15.41 -20.28
N VAL A 187 -2.75 -14.88 -19.78
CA VAL A 187 -2.76 -13.71 -18.89
C VAL A 187 -3.10 -12.45 -19.67
N TYR A 188 -2.50 -12.24 -20.85
CA TYR A 188 -2.57 -10.96 -21.55
C TYR A 188 -3.46 -10.97 -22.78
N GLU A 189 -3.71 -12.14 -23.39
CA GLU A 189 -4.42 -12.25 -24.66
C GLU A 189 -3.80 -11.28 -25.70
N ASP A 190 -4.61 -10.40 -26.29
CA ASP A 190 -4.16 -9.40 -27.25
C ASP A 190 -3.71 -8.07 -26.59
N LYS A 191 -3.71 -7.97 -25.26
CA LYS A 191 -3.38 -6.75 -24.53
C LYS A 191 -1.89 -6.61 -24.31
N ASN A 192 -1.39 -5.38 -24.32
CA ASN A 192 0.02 -5.12 -24.04
C ASN A 192 0.30 -5.32 -22.53
N PRO A 193 1.28 -6.16 -22.14
CA PRO A 193 1.63 -6.35 -20.73
C PRO A 193 2.07 -5.07 -20.00
N LEU A 194 2.51 -4.05 -20.75
CA LEU A 194 2.94 -2.75 -20.24
C LEU A 194 1.78 -1.81 -19.90
N ASP A 195 0.56 -2.11 -20.33
CA ASP A 195 -0.59 -1.25 -20.09
C ASP A 195 -0.99 -1.27 -18.61
N ILE A 196 -1.44 -0.12 -18.11
CA ILE A 196 -2.11 -0.01 -16.82
C ILE A 196 -3.59 -0.31 -17.06
N PHE A 197 -4.07 -1.44 -16.56
CA PHE A 197 -5.42 -1.94 -16.84
C PHE A 197 -6.51 -1.25 -16.03
N PHE A 198 -6.15 -0.66 -14.90
CA PHE A 198 -7.06 0.04 -14.02
C PHE A 198 -6.32 1.09 -13.20
N THR A 199 -7.00 2.21 -12.96
CA THR A 199 -6.47 3.29 -12.14
C THR A 199 -7.59 3.83 -11.25
N GLU A 200 -7.40 3.71 -9.95
CA GLU A 200 -8.19 4.38 -8.93
C GLU A 200 -7.19 4.92 -7.93
N ASN A 201 -7.17 6.25 -7.74
CA ASN A 201 -6.28 6.83 -6.74
C ASN A 201 -6.80 6.43 -5.34
N PRO A 202 -6.06 5.63 -4.56
CA PRO A 202 -6.58 5.13 -3.30
C PRO A 202 -6.72 6.21 -2.22
N ILE A 203 -6.07 7.36 -2.38
CA ILE A 203 -6.13 8.49 -1.46
C ILE A 203 -6.52 9.74 -2.24
N ASP A 204 -7.57 10.41 -1.80
CA ASP A 204 -8.14 11.57 -2.48
C ASP A 204 -8.49 12.69 -1.49
N ILE A 205 -8.32 13.94 -1.89
CA ILE A 205 -8.67 15.12 -1.09
C ILE A 205 -9.69 15.92 -1.88
N LYS A 206 -10.93 15.93 -1.40
CA LYS A 206 -12.03 16.68 -2.03
C LYS A 206 -12.38 17.93 -1.23
N LYS A 207 -12.54 19.05 -1.92
CA LYS A 207 -13.20 20.24 -1.37
C LYS A 207 -14.71 20.02 -1.41
N VAL A 208 -15.36 20.03 -0.25
CA VAL A 208 -16.82 19.91 -0.14
C VAL A 208 -17.47 21.29 -0.24
N SER A 209 -16.96 22.25 0.52
CA SER A 209 -17.35 23.66 0.45
C SER A 209 -16.20 24.56 0.93
N ASP A 210 -16.43 25.86 1.02
CA ASP A 210 -15.37 26.78 1.42
C ASP A 210 -15.05 26.64 2.92
N GLY A 211 -13.86 26.12 3.22
CA GLY A 211 -13.47 25.78 4.59
C GLY A 211 -13.88 24.37 5.04
N HIS A 212 -14.44 23.54 4.16
CA HIS A 212 -14.76 22.13 4.44
C HIS A 212 -14.18 21.22 3.37
N TYR A 213 -13.33 20.29 3.81
CA TYR A 213 -12.63 19.34 2.97
C TYR A 213 -12.82 17.92 3.50
N LYS A 214 -12.66 16.94 2.62
CA LYS A 214 -12.77 15.53 2.94
C LYS A 214 -11.54 14.80 2.41
N VAL A 215 -10.80 14.19 3.33
CA VAL A 215 -9.72 13.24 2.97
C VAL A 215 -10.35 11.86 2.89
N ARG A 216 -10.21 11.21 1.75
CA ARG A 216 -10.81 9.91 1.45
C ARG A 216 -9.71 8.88 1.24
N VAL A 217 -9.83 7.74 1.90
CA VAL A 217 -8.94 6.59 1.73
C VAL A 217 -9.75 5.38 1.35
N ARG A 218 -9.39 4.75 0.23
CA ARG A 218 -10.04 3.56 -0.31
C ARG A 218 -9.63 2.35 0.52
N LEU A 219 -10.56 1.76 1.27
CA LEU A 219 -10.27 0.66 2.18
C LEU A 219 -11.27 -0.48 1.95
N PRO A 220 -11.16 -1.23 0.84
CA PRO A 220 -12.06 -2.35 0.58
C PRO A 220 -11.99 -3.38 1.70
N PHE A 221 -13.08 -4.11 1.91
CA PHE A 221 -13.13 -5.29 2.78
C PHE A 221 -12.88 -5.08 4.28
N MET A 222 -12.87 -3.83 4.77
CA MET A 222 -12.76 -3.53 6.21
C MET A 222 -13.78 -4.30 7.05
N GLU A 223 -15.03 -4.32 6.60
CA GLU A 223 -16.14 -5.05 7.25
C GLU A 223 -15.91 -6.56 7.24
N ASN A 224 -15.43 -7.13 6.12
CA ASN A 224 -15.10 -8.55 6.03
C ASN A 224 -13.98 -8.97 6.99
N MET A 225 -13.10 -8.03 7.35
CA MET A 225 -12.00 -8.22 8.30
C MET A 225 -12.42 -7.97 9.76
N GLY A 226 -13.60 -7.39 10.00
CA GLY A 226 -14.06 -7.01 11.34
C GLY A 226 -13.16 -5.96 11.99
N LEU A 227 -12.58 -5.06 11.20
CA LEU A 227 -11.65 -4.03 11.68
C LEU A 227 -12.31 -2.66 11.71
N GLU A 228 -11.98 -1.88 12.72
CA GLU A 228 -12.37 -0.48 12.82
C GLU A 228 -11.13 0.43 12.64
N PRO A 229 -11.25 1.49 11.83
CA PRO A 229 -10.14 2.41 11.64
C PRO A 229 -9.97 3.29 12.87
N LYS A 230 -8.72 3.47 13.31
CA LYS A 230 -8.37 4.45 14.34
C LYS A 230 -7.69 5.64 13.67
N ILE A 231 -8.24 6.83 13.90
CA ILE A 231 -7.80 8.06 13.26
C ILE A 231 -7.28 9.00 14.33
N LEU A 232 -6.09 9.56 14.11
CA LEU A 232 -5.47 10.53 14.99
C LEU A 232 -4.85 11.64 14.17
N LYS A 233 -5.31 12.88 14.37
CA LYS A 233 -4.66 14.06 13.83
C LYS A 233 -3.74 14.66 14.89
N LEU A 234 -2.48 14.89 14.55
CA LEU A 234 -1.52 15.58 15.40
C LEU A 234 -0.75 16.61 14.57
N GLY A 235 -1.07 17.89 14.76
CA GLY A 235 -0.46 18.96 13.97
C GLY A 235 -0.80 18.84 12.49
N ASP A 236 0.23 18.64 11.67
CA ASP A 236 0.17 18.45 10.22
C ASP A 236 0.07 16.98 9.79
N ASP A 237 0.11 16.03 10.72
CA ASP A 237 0.05 14.60 10.42
C ASP A 237 -1.35 14.02 10.70
N LEU A 238 -1.87 13.24 9.76
CA LEU A 238 -3.05 12.40 9.92
C LEU A 238 -2.63 10.94 9.96
N THR A 239 -2.77 10.30 11.12
CA THR A 239 -2.50 8.87 11.28
C THR A 239 -3.79 8.08 11.11
N ILE A 240 -3.77 7.08 10.22
CA ILE A 240 -4.86 6.14 9.99
C ILE A 240 -4.32 4.75 10.31
N ARG A 241 -4.89 4.08 11.31
CA ARG A 241 -4.49 2.72 11.72
C ARG A 241 -5.61 1.72 11.49
N ILE A 242 -5.26 0.59 10.89
CA ILE A 242 -6.15 -0.54 10.59
C ILE A 242 -5.45 -1.82 11.03
N GLY A 243 -5.95 -2.46 12.09
CA GLY A 243 -5.27 -3.59 12.70
C GLY A 243 -3.85 -3.22 13.14
N ASP A 244 -2.86 -3.95 12.63
CA ASP A 244 -1.43 -3.76 12.92
C ASP A 244 -0.74 -2.77 11.97
N TYR A 245 -1.44 -2.28 10.96
CA TYR A 245 -0.88 -1.39 9.94
C TYR A 245 -1.31 0.04 10.20
N GLN A 246 -0.41 0.98 9.97
CA GLN A 246 -0.68 2.41 10.11
C GLN A 246 -0.11 3.16 8.91
N LYS A 247 -0.89 4.12 8.41
CA LYS A 247 -0.47 5.12 7.44
C LYS A 247 -0.35 6.47 8.13
N ILE A 248 0.76 7.15 7.95
CA ILE A 248 0.88 8.58 8.27
C ILE A 248 0.74 9.37 6.97
N VAL A 249 -0.31 10.19 6.89
CA VAL A 249 -0.55 11.10 5.77
C VAL A 249 -0.13 12.51 6.19
N ALA A 250 0.86 13.06 5.52
CA ALA A 250 1.23 14.47 5.67
C ALA A 250 0.11 15.33 5.05
N LEU A 251 -0.56 16.14 5.86
CA LEU A 251 -1.63 17.00 5.39
C LEU A 251 -1.04 18.25 4.71
N PRO A 252 -1.59 18.66 3.56
CA PRO A 252 -1.35 19.97 3.01
C PRO A 252 -1.58 21.07 4.06
N ILE A 253 -0.79 22.15 4.00
CA ILE A 253 -0.80 23.25 4.98
C ILE A 253 -2.22 23.78 5.26
N PHE A 254 -3.06 23.85 4.22
CA PHE A 254 -4.44 24.34 4.36
C PHE A 254 -5.34 23.40 5.19
N LEU A 255 -5.09 22.09 5.20
CA LEU A 255 -5.80 21.11 6.05
C LEU A 255 -5.19 20.99 7.44
N ALA A 256 -3.87 21.17 7.57
CA ALA A 256 -3.17 21.09 8.85
C ALA A 256 -3.77 22.06 9.89
N GLY A 257 -4.21 23.25 9.45
CA GLY A 257 -4.87 24.25 10.29
C GLY A 257 -6.36 24.04 10.54
N MET A 258 -6.97 22.95 10.05
CA MET A 258 -8.39 22.62 10.23
C MET A 258 -8.58 21.56 11.32
N ASP A 259 -9.78 21.49 11.88
CA ASP A 259 -10.17 20.47 12.86
C ASP A 259 -10.78 19.27 12.14
N SER A 260 -10.44 18.06 12.61
CA SER A 260 -11.07 16.83 12.15
C SER A 260 -12.41 16.68 12.87
N THR A 261 -13.54 16.88 12.17
CA THR A 261 -14.88 16.92 12.78
C THR A 261 -15.56 15.56 12.84
N GLY A 262 -15.14 14.61 12.01
CA GLY A 262 -15.66 13.26 12.02
C GLY A 262 -15.01 12.35 10.99
N ALA A 263 -15.39 11.07 11.04
CA ALA A 263 -15.05 10.11 10.01
C ALA A 263 -16.21 9.15 9.76
N SER A 264 -16.42 8.79 8.50
CA SER A 264 -17.41 7.82 8.06
C SER A 264 -16.79 6.80 7.11
N TYR A 265 -17.36 5.60 7.06
CA TYR A 265 -16.96 4.57 6.12
C TYR A 265 -18.17 4.15 5.30
N GLU A 266 -18.14 4.45 4.01
CA GLU A 266 -19.24 4.22 3.06
C GLU A 266 -18.67 3.82 1.70
N ASP A 267 -19.32 2.90 0.99
CA ASP A 267 -18.92 2.43 -0.35
C ASP A 267 -17.44 2.04 -0.45
N LYS A 268 -16.92 1.40 0.60
CA LYS A 268 -15.52 0.98 0.70
C LYS A 268 -14.50 2.14 0.77
N TRP A 269 -14.93 3.34 1.16
CA TRP A 269 -14.12 4.54 1.39
C TRP A 269 -14.24 5.01 2.83
N LEU A 270 -13.11 5.19 3.52
CA LEU A 270 -13.02 5.96 4.75
C LEU A 270 -12.89 7.44 4.40
N SER A 271 -13.86 8.25 4.83
CA SER A 271 -13.90 9.69 4.65
C SER A 271 -13.67 10.38 5.98
N ILE A 272 -12.76 11.34 6.02
CA ILE A 272 -12.42 12.12 7.21
C ILE A 272 -12.69 13.58 6.88
N ASP A 273 -13.60 14.19 7.64
CA ASP A 273 -14.06 15.55 7.44
C ASP A 273 -13.15 16.54 8.19
N PHE A 274 -12.73 17.57 7.47
CA PHE A 274 -11.89 18.67 7.96
C PHE A 274 -12.63 19.98 7.77
N GLU A 275 -12.89 20.67 8.88
CA GLU A 275 -13.56 21.97 8.86
C GLU A 275 -12.66 23.02 9.47
N LYS A 276 -12.74 24.23 8.91
CA LYS A 276 -12.08 25.40 9.48
C LYS A 276 -12.72 25.70 10.83
N ALA A 277 -11.90 25.81 11.87
CA ALA A 277 -12.36 26.16 13.21
C ALA A 277 -13.29 27.38 13.15
N ALA A 278 -14.49 27.26 13.73
CA ALA A 278 -15.39 28.38 13.92
C ALA A 278 -14.68 29.40 14.81
N ARG A 279 -14.43 30.60 14.28
CA ARG A 279 -13.89 31.72 15.05
C ARG A 279 -14.94 32.31 15.98
#